data_AF-A0A6V7H0D6-F1
#
_entry.id   AF-A0A6V7H0D6-F1
#
_cell.length_a   1.000
_cell.length_b   1.000
_cell.length_c   1.000
_cell.angle_alpha   90.00
_cell.angle_beta   90.00
_cell.angle_gamma   90.00
#
_symmetry.space_group_name_H-M   'P 1'
#
loop_
_entity.id
_entity.type
_entity.pdbx_description
1 polymer ?
#
loop_
_entity_poly.entity_id
_entity_poly.type
_entity_poly.pdbx_seq_one_letter_code
_entity_poly.pdbx_strand_id
1 'polypeptide(L)'
;MENHSVNVRRLVDEFRSRSGDTRVDSGGMRRVWESLLRQVQSDAEAHLDLAAVLQQQLSRPTLEASFHRKLQSRKVFTHREAYEQVVTKTEEKLQRARVDYKRAYAALLTTDGGSEQELKRAYFEAHNAYVLQLRATNAITERYQSRCLPGLLGEIAEVYEELCGLACKCVAGISKAAAERAGEQTKRYQAVAKEAQVIAPLNDLQILARSLLATATPSKKPSRRLFVAPGPPEQVPMERISQIPSLRDEIVPTGTSTLPLMEDLRREQDSLAQEITRLQDALDTLIRMQRKSAESNLYTKVAELQEDISMKRFELGEAQLYLAAVQA
;
A
#
# COMPACT_ATOMS: atom_id res chain seq x y z
N MET A 1 -0.07 -6.58 -10.88
CA MET A 1 -0.44 -5.24 -10.36
C MET A 1 -1.95 -5.12 -10.18
N GLU A 2 -2.75 -5.53 -11.17
CA GLU A 2 -4.22 -5.55 -11.08
C GLU A 2 -4.77 -6.36 -9.91
N ASN A 3 -4.37 -7.63 -9.75
CA ASN A 3 -4.82 -8.46 -8.62
C ASN A 3 -4.45 -7.87 -7.24
N HIS A 4 -3.27 -7.24 -7.14
CA HIS A 4 -2.83 -6.59 -5.91
C HIS A 4 -3.73 -5.38 -5.60
N SER A 5 -4.00 -4.54 -6.60
CA SER A 5 -4.86 -3.37 -6.46
C SER A 5 -6.28 -3.76 -6.02
N VAL A 6 -6.87 -4.78 -6.65
CA VAL A 6 -8.21 -5.28 -6.30
C VAL A 6 -8.26 -5.76 -4.85
N ASN A 7 -7.26 -6.55 -4.42
CA ASN A 7 -7.22 -7.08 -3.05
C ASN A 7 -7.05 -5.98 -2.00
N VAL A 8 -6.19 -4.99 -2.27
CA VAL A 8 -5.95 -3.87 -1.36
C VAL A 8 -7.20 -2.99 -1.23
N ARG A 9 -7.87 -2.68 -2.34
CA ARG A 9 -9.13 -1.92 -2.31
C ARG A 9 -10.21 -2.63 -1.49
N ARG A 10 -10.41 -3.94 -1.71
CA ARG A 10 -11.37 -4.74 -0.94
C ARG A 10 -11.09 -4.69 0.56
N LEU A 11 -9.81 -4.76 0.93
CA LEU A 11 -9.38 -4.70 2.32
C LEU A 11 -9.65 -3.31 2.93
N VAL A 12 -9.41 -2.22 2.20
CA VAL A 12 -9.77 -0.86 2.64
C VAL A 12 -11.28 -0.74 2.87
N ASP A 13 -12.11 -1.26 1.97
CA ASP A 13 -13.56 -1.24 2.10
C ASP A 13 -14.04 -2.04 3.33
N GLU A 14 -13.43 -3.19 3.58
CA GLU A 14 -13.69 -4.01 4.77
C GLU A 14 -13.34 -3.27 6.07
N PHE A 15 -12.18 -2.60 6.13
CA PHE A 15 -11.78 -1.80 7.29
C PHE A 15 -12.70 -0.60 7.52
N ARG A 16 -13.16 0.08 6.46
CA ARG A 16 -14.14 1.17 6.57
C ARG A 16 -15.49 0.67 7.08
N SER A 17 -15.97 -0.46 6.56
CA SER A 17 -17.23 -1.07 6.98
C SER A 17 -17.24 -1.44 8.47
N ARG A 18 -16.14 -2.02 8.98
CA ARG A 18 -16.01 -2.35 10.41
C ARG A 18 -15.88 -1.10 11.30
N SER A 19 -15.37 -0.01 10.75
CA SER A 19 -15.16 1.25 11.48
C SER A 19 -16.42 2.11 11.57
N GLY A 20 -17.51 1.81 10.85
CA GLY A 20 -18.74 2.63 10.86
C GLY A 20 -19.55 2.60 12.16
N ASP A 21 -19.25 1.70 13.10
CA ASP A 21 -20.13 1.39 14.24
C ASP A 21 -19.86 2.22 15.51
N THR A 22 -18.79 3.02 15.56
CA THR A 22 -18.46 3.81 16.76
C THR A 22 -19.11 5.19 16.71
N ARG A 23 -20.10 5.43 17.58
CA ARG A 23 -20.94 6.65 17.70
C ARG A 23 -20.21 8.00 17.93
N VAL A 24 -18.88 8.06 17.86
CA VAL A 24 -18.08 9.28 18.06
C VAL A 24 -17.24 9.55 16.81
N ASP A 25 -17.86 10.20 15.82
CA ASP A 25 -17.26 10.45 14.50
C ASP A 25 -16.18 11.56 14.47
N SER A 26 -15.86 12.17 15.61
CA SER A 26 -15.14 13.47 15.64
C SER A 26 -13.67 13.43 16.05
N GLY A 27 -13.09 12.24 16.35
CA GLY A 27 -11.75 12.14 16.92
C GLY A 27 -10.60 12.36 15.92
N GLY A 28 -9.52 13.02 16.36
CA GLY A 28 -8.27 13.15 15.61
C GLY A 28 -7.71 11.81 15.14
N MET A 29 -7.79 10.77 15.98
CA MET A 29 -7.33 9.41 15.64
C MET A 29 -8.12 8.79 14.48
N ARG A 30 -9.45 8.96 14.47
CA ARG A 30 -10.31 8.47 13.36
C ARG A 30 -9.96 9.16 12.04
N ARG A 31 -9.70 10.47 12.07
CA ARG A 31 -9.28 11.22 10.88
C ARG A 31 -7.96 10.72 10.31
N VAL A 32 -6.97 10.44 11.15
CA VAL A 32 -5.67 9.90 10.73
C VAL A 32 -5.81 8.48 10.19
N TRP A 33 -6.63 7.64 10.83
CA TRP A 33 -6.97 6.31 10.31
C TRP A 33 -7.60 6.37 8.91
N GLU A 34 -8.58 7.25 8.70
CA GLU A 34 -9.20 7.45 7.39
C GLU A 34 -8.21 8.02 6.36
N SER A 35 -7.30 8.91 6.80
CA SER A 35 -6.21 9.44 5.96
C SER A 35 -5.30 8.30 5.49
N LEU A 36 -4.89 7.41 6.41
CA LEU A 36 -4.10 6.22 6.09
C LEU A 36 -4.81 5.30 5.10
N LEU A 37 -6.09 4.95 5.35
CA LEU A 37 -6.88 4.10 4.45
C LEU A 37 -7.02 4.73 3.06
N ARG A 38 -7.20 6.05 2.97
CA ARG A 38 -7.18 6.78 1.68
C ARG A 38 -5.84 6.67 0.96
N GLN A 39 -4.72 6.76 1.68
CA GLN A 39 -3.40 6.59 1.04
C GLN A 39 -3.15 5.18 0.53
N VAL A 40 -3.55 4.17 1.29
CA VAL A 40 -3.47 2.76 0.87
C VAL A 40 -4.33 2.50 -0.38
N GLN A 41 -5.52 3.10 -0.46
CA GLN A 41 -6.34 3.03 -1.67
C GLN A 41 -5.68 3.74 -2.87
N SER A 42 -5.11 4.93 -2.67
CA SER A 42 -4.40 5.66 -3.72
C SER A 42 -3.17 4.90 -4.24
N ASP A 43 -2.49 4.12 -3.39
CA ASP A 43 -1.41 3.21 -3.84
C ASP A 43 -1.93 2.11 -4.76
N ALA A 44 -3.09 1.53 -4.42
CA ALA A 44 -3.73 0.52 -5.25
C ALA A 44 -4.08 1.09 -6.63
N GLU A 45 -4.60 2.32 -6.70
CA GLU A 45 -4.91 3.01 -7.96
C GLU A 45 -3.63 3.30 -8.77
N ALA A 46 -2.58 3.83 -8.11
CA ALA A 46 -1.30 4.10 -8.76
C ALA A 46 -0.61 2.83 -9.30
N HIS A 47 -0.88 1.66 -8.72
CA HIS A 47 -0.42 0.38 -9.27
C HIS A 47 -1.15 -0.02 -10.56
N LEU A 48 -2.43 0.33 -10.72
CA LEU A 48 -3.17 0.15 -11.97
C LEU A 48 -2.64 1.11 -13.05
N ASP A 49 -2.42 2.37 -12.69
CA ASP A 49 -1.90 3.37 -13.62
C ASP A 49 -0.53 2.97 -14.16
N LEU A 50 0.38 2.46 -13.31
CA LEU A 50 1.66 1.94 -13.80
C LEU A 50 1.46 0.75 -14.75
N ALA A 51 0.52 -0.16 -14.46
CA ALA A 51 0.24 -1.29 -15.34
C ALA A 51 -0.26 -0.80 -16.72
N ALA A 52 -1.12 0.21 -16.75
CA ALA A 52 -1.59 0.83 -17.99
C ALA A 52 -0.45 1.52 -18.75
N VAL A 53 0.43 2.26 -18.07
CA VAL A 53 1.62 2.88 -18.68
C VAL A 53 2.54 1.83 -19.27
N LEU A 54 2.79 0.72 -18.57
CA LEU A 54 3.57 -0.40 -19.09
C LEU A 54 2.94 -1.00 -20.35
N GLN A 55 1.62 -1.18 -20.36
CA GLN A 55 0.94 -1.73 -21.51
C GLN A 55 1.00 -0.79 -22.73
N GLN A 56 0.73 0.50 -22.51
CA GLN A 56 0.64 1.49 -23.59
C GLN A 56 2.00 1.95 -24.10
N GLN A 57 2.97 2.17 -23.21
CA GLN A 57 4.27 2.75 -23.57
C GLN A 57 5.35 1.70 -23.80
N LEU A 58 5.19 0.48 -23.28
CA LEU A 58 6.18 -0.59 -23.44
C LEU A 58 5.71 -1.64 -24.44
N SER A 59 4.60 -2.33 -24.14
CA SER A 59 4.21 -3.54 -24.86
C SER A 59 3.94 -3.23 -26.33
N ARG A 60 3.06 -2.26 -26.59
CA ARG A 60 2.66 -1.92 -27.95
C ARG A 60 3.80 -1.30 -28.78
N PRO A 61 4.54 -0.28 -28.32
CA PRO A 61 5.64 0.31 -29.09
C PRO A 61 6.78 -0.67 -29.33
N THR A 62 7.07 -1.55 -28.37
CA THR A 62 8.13 -2.56 -28.55
C THR A 62 7.74 -3.60 -29.59
N LEU A 63 6.48 -4.05 -29.58
CA LEU A 63 5.98 -4.99 -30.59
C LEU A 63 5.99 -4.37 -31.99
N GLU A 64 5.49 -3.14 -32.13
CA GLU A 64 5.43 -2.43 -33.41
C GLU A 64 6.85 -2.09 -33.93
N ALA A 65 7.73 -1.57 -33.08
CA ALA A 65 9.08 -1.18 -33.47
C ALA A 65 10.01 -2.38 -33.72
N SER A 66 9.84 -3.51 -33.03
CA SER A 66 10.69 -4.69 -33.26
C SER A 66 10.24 -5.53 -34.47
N PHE A 67 9.00 -5.38 -34.93
CA PHE A 67 8.45 -6.22 -36.01
C PHE A 67 9.22 -6.09 -37.32
N HIS A 68 9.43 -4.86 -37.81
CA HIS A 68 10.14 -4.64 -39.07
C HIS A 68 11.61 -5.08 -38.97
N ARG A 69 12.24 -4.94 -37.79
CA ARG A 69 13.61 -5.41 -37.51
C ARG A 69 13.72 -6.93 -37.53
N LYS A 70 12.72 -7.65 -37.02
CA LYS A 70 12.63 -9.12 -37.15
C LYS A 70 12.55 -9.54 -38.62
N LEU A 71 11.79 -8.83 -39.45
CA LEU A 71 11.71 -9.10 -40.88
C LEU A 71 13.04 -8.81 -41.58
N GLN A 72 13.69 -7.70 -41.26
CA GLN A 72 15.00 -7.32 -41.80
C GLN A 72 16.06 -8.38 -41.46
N SER A 73 16.16 -8.79 -40.19
CA SER A 73 17.10 -9.83 -39.75
C SER A 73 16.93 -11.13 -40.53
N ARG A 74 15.68 -11.59 -40.73
CA ARG A 74 15.39 -12.79 -41.55
C ARG A 74 15.90 -12.65 -42.98
N LYS A 75 15.69 -11.49 -43.61
CA LYS A 75 16.16 -11.24 -44.98
C LYS A 75 17.68 -11.29 -45.07
N VAL A 76 18.40 -10.74 -44.10
CA VAL A 76 19.87 -10.81 -44.07
C VAL A 76 20.36 -12.26 -44.08
N PHE A 77 19.77 -13.14 -43.27
CA PHE A 77 20.14 -14.56 -43.27
C PHE A 77 19.79 -15.25 -44.59
N THR A 78 18.62 -14.98 -45.17
CA THR A 78 18.26 -15.51 -46.50
C THR A 78 19.24 -15.04 -47.59
N HIS A 79 19.64 -13.77 -47.59
CA HIS A 79 20.63 -13.25 -48.53
C HIS A 79 22.00 -13.89 -48.33
N ARG A 80 22.42 -14.11 -47.08
CA ARG A 80 23.65 -14.81 -46.76
C ARG A 80 23.67 -16.21 -47.36
N GLU A 81 22.62 -17.00 -47.12
CA GLU A 81 22.50 -18.35 -47.68
C GLU A 81 22.53 -18.33 -49.21
N ALA A 82 21.84 -17.37 -49.84
CA ALA A 82 21.85 -17.22 -51.30
C ALA A 82 23.26 -16.90 -51.84
N TYR A 83 24.03 -16.03 -51.17
CA TYR A 83 25.42 -15.75 -51.55
C TYR A 83 26.33 -16.97 -51.34
N GLU A 84 26.20 -17.67 -50.23
CA GLU A 84 26.98 -18.89 -49.94
C GLU A 84 26.70 -19.97 -51.00
N GLN A 85 25.45 -20.13 -51.45
CA GLN A 85 25.11 -21.03 -52.56
C GLN A 85 25.81 -20.65 -53.88
N VAL A 86 25.89 -19.35 -54.21
CA VAL A 86 26.60 -18.88 -55.41
C VAL A 86 28.09 -19.19 -55.32
N VAL A 87 28.71 -18.93 -54.16
CA VAL A 87 30.13 -19.24 -53.92
C VAL A 87 30.38 -20.75 -54.08
N THR A 88 29.61 -21.59 -53.38
CA THR A 88 29.75 -23.06 -53.44
C THR A 88 29.57 -23.59 -54.87
N LYS A 89 28.53 -23.14 -55.58
CA LYS A 89 28.28 -23.59 -56.96
C LYS A 89 29.42 -23.20 -57.91
N THR A 90 30.08 -22.07 -57.67
CA THR A 90 31.20 -21.61 -58.49
C THR A 90 32.47 -22.39 -58.18
N GLU A 91 32.69 -22.76 -56.91
CA GLU A 91 33.76 -23.66 -56.49
C GLU A 91 33.62 -25.06 -57.11
N GLU A 92 32.40 -25.62 -57.13
CA GLU A 92 32.12 -26.90 -57.79
C GLU A 92 32.40 -26.87 -59.31
N LYS A 93 32.16 -25.74 -59.97
CA LYS A 93 32.49 -25.57 -61.40
C LYS A 93 34.00 -25.53 -61.61
N LEU A 94 34.74 -24.88 -60.72
CA LEU A 94 36.21 -24.86 -60.76
C LEU A 94 36.80 -26.25 -60.60
N GLN A 95 36.30 -27.04 -59.64
CA GLN A 95 36.77 -28.41 -59.45
C GLN A 95 36.52 -29.28 -60.69
N ARG A 96 35.34 -29.15 -61.32
CA ARG A 96 35.04 -29.86 -62.59
C ARG A 96 35.99 -29.45 -63.71
N ALA A 97 36.16 -28.14 -63.96
CA ALA A 97 37.06 -27.65 -65.00
C ALA A 97 38.51 -28.13 -64.77
N ARG A 98 38.96 -28.21 -63.50
CA ARG A 98 40.27 -28.76 -63.14
C ARG A 98 40.41 -30.24 -63.46
N VAL A 99 39.37 -31.03 -63.20
CA VAL A 99 39.35 -32.47 -63.52
C VAL A 99 39.40 -32.67 -65.04
N ASP A 100 38.61 -31.92 -65.80
CA ASP A 100 38.59 -32.02 -67.26
C ASP A 100 39.93 -31.59 -67.88
N TYR A 101 40.56 -30.54 -67.36
CA TYR A 101 41.91 -30.14 -67.75
C TYR A 101 42.95 -31.23 -67.49
N LYS A 102 42.92 -31.86 -66.30
CA LYS A 102 43.80 -33.00 -65.98
C LYS A 102 43.57 -34.19 -66.91
N ARG A 103 42.31 -34.49 -67.25
CA ARG A 103 41.96 -35.58 -68.17
C ARG A 103 42.47 -35.32 -69.58
N ALA A 104 42.26 -34.11 -70.11
CA ALA A 104 42.74 -33.73 -71.43
C ALA A 104 44.27 -33.78 -71.53
N TYR A 105 44.98 -33.36 -70.46
CA TYR A 105 46.43 -33.48 -70.37
C TYR A 105 46.90 -34.94 -70.39
N ALA A 106 46.27 -35.82 -69.61
CA ALA A 106 46.60 -37.25 -69.59
C ALA A 106 46.37 -37.91 -70.96
N ALA A 107 45.25 -37.59 -71.62
CA ALA A 107 44.93 -38.13 -72.95
C ALA A 107 45.95 -37.72 -74.02
N LEU A 108 46.45 -36.48 -73.96
CA LEU A 108 47.49 -35.99 -74.88
C LEU A 108 48.82 -36.74 -74.68
N LEU A 109 49.17 -37.12 -73.44
CA LEU A 109 50.40 -37.85 -73.14
C LEU A 109 50.41 -39.30 -73.64
N THR A 110 49.23 -39.91 -73.79
CA THR A 110 49.08 -41.34 -74.12
C THR A 110 48.75 -41.58 -75.60
N THR A 111 49.04 -40.64 -76.50
CA THR A 111 48.61 -40.71 -77.91
C THR A 111 49.63 -41.41 -78.81
N ASP A 112 49.17 -42.32 -79.67
CA ASP A 112 50.02 -43.09 -80.63
C ASP A 112 50.00 -42.50 -82.06
N GLY A 113 50.08 -41.17 -82.18
CA GLY A 113 50.37 -40.46 -83.44
C GLY A 113 49.18 -40.14 -84.38
N GLY A 114 48.06 -40.86 -84.32
CA GLY A 114 46.94 -40.65 -85.25
C GLY A 114 46.04 -39.43 -84.98
N SER A 115 45.98 -38.93 -83.74
CA SER A 115 45.00 -37.91 -83.28
C SER A 115 45.62 -36.75 -82.50
N GLU A 116 46.94 -36.57 -82.60
CA GLU A 116 47.71 -35.65 -81.75
C GLU A 116 47.24 -34.19 -81.84
N GLN A 117 46.88 -33.72 -83.04
CA GLN A 117 46.51 -32.33 -83.27
C GLN A 117 45.14 -31.97 -82.67
N GLU A 118 44.18 -32.91 -82.68
CA GLU A 118 42.88 -32.75 -82.04
C GLU A 118 43.00 -32.76 -80.51
N LEU A 119 43.81 -33.67 -79.97
CA LEU A 119 44.07 -33.74 -78.52
C LEU A 119 44.81 -32.51 -78.00
N LYS A 120 45.75 -31.94 -78.76
CA LYS A 120 46.38 -30.65 -78.43
C LYS A 120 45.35 -29.53 -78.36
N ARG A 121 44.41 -29.48 -79.30
CA ARG A 121 43.32 -28.50 -79.30
C ARG A 121 42.44 -28.64 -78.06
N ALA A 122 41.98 -29.86 -77.77
CA ALA A 122 41.15 -30.14 -76.60
C ALA A 122 41.86 -29.81 -75.27
N TYR A 123 43.18 -30.08 -75.19
CA TYR A 123 44.00 -29.68 -74.05
C TYR A 123 44.04 -28.16 -73.86
N PHE A 124 44.28 -27.39 -74.93
CA PHE A 124 44.29 -25.91 -74.85
C PHE A 124 42.90 -25.34 -74.51
N GLU A 125 41.83 -25.92 -75.05
CA GLU A 125 40.46 -25.52 -74.72
C GLU A 125 40.14 -25.79 -73.24
N ALA A 126 40.48 -26.97 -72.72
CA ALA A 126 40.29 -27.32 -71.32
C ALA A 126 41.16 -26.46 -70.38
N HIS A 127 42.39 -26.12 -70.78
CA HIS A 127 43.25 -25.18 -70.06
C HIS A 127 42.59 -23.81 -69.96
N ASN A 128 42.16 -23.25 -71.09
CA ASN A 128 41.54 -21.93 -71.15
C ASN A 128 40.25 -21.90 -70.32
N ALA A 129 39.42 -22.95 -70.41
CA ALA A 129 38.21 -23.08 -69.60
C ALA A 129 38.53 -23.11 -68.09
N TYR A 130 39.55 -23.87 -67.67
CA TYR A 130 40.01 -23.90 -66.28
C TYR A 130 40.51 -22.54 -65.80
N VAL A 131 41.37 -21.87 -66.57
CA VAL A 131 41.92 -20.55 -66.19
C VAL A 131 40.82 -19.49 -66.09
N LEU A 132 39.88 -19.47 -67.03
CA LEU A 132 38.73 -18.57 -66.98
C LEU A 132 37.86 -18.85 -65.75
N GLN A 133 37.57 -20.12 -65.47
CA GLN A 133 36.78 -20.50 -64.29
C GLN A 133 37.51 -20.16 -62.99
N LEU A 134 38.83 -20.34 -62.92
CA LEU A 134 39.65 -19.97 -61.76
C LEU A 134 39.59 -18.46 -61.48
N ARG A 135 39.74 -17.63 -62.53
CA ARG A 135 39.61 -16.18 -62.40
C ARG A 135 38.21 -15.77 -61.95
N ALA A 136 37.17 -16.39 -62.51
CA ALA A 136 35.78 -16.13 -62.12
C ALA A 136 35.51 -16.51 -60.66
N THR A 137 35.96 -17.70 -60.22
CA THR A 137 35.81 -18.15 -58.83
C THR A 137 36.55 -17.23 -57.87
N ASN A 138 37.80 -16.86 -58.16
CA ASN A 138 38.57 -15.94 -57.32
C ASN A 138 37.87 -14.58 -57.19
N ALA A 139 37.39 -14.01 -58.30
CA ALA A 139 36.68 -12.73 -58.29
C ALA A 139 35.36 -12.79 -57.49
N ILE A 140 34.60 -13.88 -57.61
CA ILE A 140 33.36 -14.08 -56.84
C ILE A 140 33.67 -14.20 -55.34
N THR A 141 34.67 -15.01 -54.97
CA THR A 141 35.09 -15.18 -53.58
C THR A 141 35.59 -13.87 -52.97
N GLU A 142 36.45 -13.14 -53.69
CA GLU A 142 36.94 -11.83 -53.26
C GLU A 142 35.78 -10.86 -53.07
N ARG A 143 34.83 -10.80 -54.01
CA ARG A 143 33.69 -9.89 -53.92
C ARG A 143 32.76 -10.23 -52.77
N TYR A 144 32.53 -11.52 -52.52
CA TYR A 144 31.75 -11.99 -51.38
C TYR A 144 32.38 -11.57 -50.06
N GLN A 145 33.68 -11.84 -49.89
CA GLN A 145 34.41 -11.56 -48.64
C GLN A 145 34.63 -10.07 -48.40
N SER A 146 34.95 -9.29 -49.43
CA SER A 146 35.31 -7.87 -49.29
C SER A 146 34.12 -6.92 -49.28
N ARG A 147 32.96 -7.34 -49.81
CA ARG A 147 31.81 -6.44 -49.98
C ARG A 147 30.48 -7.00 -49.51
N CYS A 148 30.10 -8.21 -49.95
CA CYS A 148 28.77 -8.74 -49.63
C CYS A 148 28.64 -9.09 -48.15
N LEU A 149 29.59 -9.85 -47.60
CA LEU A 149 29.57 -10.27 -46.20
C LEU A 149 29.69 -9.06 -45.23
N PRO A 150 30.62 -8.11 -45.42
CA PRO A 150 30.64 -6.88 -44.63
C PRO A 150 29.33 -6.08 -44.69
N GLY A 151 28.68 -6.02 -45.86
CA GLY A 151 27.37 -5.37 -45.99
C GLY A 151 26.29 -6.02 -45.14
N LEU A 152 26.18 -7.36 -45.19
CA LEU A 152 25.23 -8.11 -44.36
C LEU A 152 25.52 -7.95 -42.86
N LEU A 153 26.79 -7.94 -42.46
CA LEU A 153 27.19 -7.70 -41.07
C LEU A 153 26.83 -6.28 -40.61
N GLY A 154 26.98 -5.28 -41.49
CA GLY A 154 26.53 -3.91 -41.24
C GLY A 154 25.02 -3.83 -41.00
N GLU A 155 24.21 -4.46 -41.85
CA GLU A 155 22.75 -4.51 -41.67
C GLU A 155 22.35 -5.18 -40.34
N ILE A 156 23.05 -6.24 -39.93
CA ILE A 156 22.80 -6.89 -38.63
C ILE A 156 23.22 -5.99 -37.46
N ALA A 157 24.34 -5.27 -37.59
CA ALA A 157 24.79 -4.33 -36.57
C ALA A 157 23.75 -3.20 -36.37
N GLU A 158 23.22 -2.63 -37.45
CA GLU A 158 22.15 -1.61 -37.39
C GLU A 158 20.89 -2.15 -36.69
N VAL A 159 20.46 -3.37 -37.05
CA VAL A 159 19.33 -4.03 -36.38
C VAL A 159 19.59 -4.18 -34.88
N TYR A 160 20.79 -4.61 -34.50
CA TYR A 160 21.16 -4.81 -33.10
C TYR A 160 21.18 -3.49 -32.33
N GLU A 161 21.85 -2.46 -32.85
CA GLU A 161 21.97 -1.16 -32.21
C GLU A 161 20.60 -0.54 -31.92
N GLU A 162 19.68 -0.61 -32.88
CA GLU A 162 18.34 -0.07 -32.69
C GLU A 162 17.51 -0.86 -31.67
N LEU A 163 17.58 -2.19 -31.68
CA LEU A 163 16.90 -3.02 -30.70
C LEU A 163 17.45 -2.78 -29.28
N CYS A 164 18.77 -2.64 -29.15
CA CYS A 164 19.40 -2.24 -27.89
C CYS A 164 18.93 -0.86 -27.44
N GLY A 165 18.93 0.14 -28.33
CA GLY A 165 18.46 1.49 -28.04
C GLY A 165 17.00 1.50 -27.58
N LEU A 166 16.13 0.74 -28.25
CA LEU A 166 14.73 0.55 -27.86
C LEU A 166 14.62 -0.07 -26.47
N ALA A 167 15.33 -1.18 -26.21
CA ALA A 167 15.32 -1.84 -24.92
C ALA A 167 15.80 -0.92 -23.79
N CYS A 168 16.88 -0.17 -24.00
CA CYS A 168 17.38 0.81 -23.04
C CYS A 168 16.36 1.91 -22.75
N LYS A 169 15.71 2.48 -23.78
CA LYS A 169 14.65 3.50 -23.61
C LYS A 169 13.48 2.95 -22.81
N CYS A 170 13.04 1.73 -23.12
CA CYS A 170 11.99 1.01 -22.43
C CYS A 170 12.32 0.83 -20.93
N VAL A 171 13.49 0.28 -20.61
CA VAL A 171 13.93 0.07 -19.23
C VAL A 171 14.03 1.41 -18.48
N ALA A 172 14.67 2.42 -19.07
CA ALA A 172 14.81 3.73 -18.45
C ALA A 172 13.45 4.39 -18.18
N GLY A 173 12.50 4.28 -19.11
CA GLY A 173 11.14 4.79 -18.96
C GLY A 173 10.40 4.15 -17.78
N ILE A 174 10.46 2.82 -17.66
CA ILE A 174 9.85 2.10 -16.53
C ILE A 174 10.47 2.52 -15.20
N SER A 175 11.81 2.53 -15.14
CA SER A 175 12.53 2.88 -13.92
C SER A 175 12.17 4.30 -13.47
N LYS A 176 12.06 5.25 -14.40
CA LYS A 176 11.65 6.63 -14.10
C LYS A 176 10.21 6.70 -13.58
N ALA A 177 9.26 6.07 -14.27
CA ALA A 177 7.85 6.05 -13.84
C ALA A 177 7.67 5.40 -12.46
N ALA A 178 8.40 4.31 -12.20
CA ALA A 178 8.39 3.64 -10.90
C ALA A 178 8.99 4.52 -9.79
N ALA A 179 10.08 5.24 -10.07
CA ALA A 179 10.74 6.14 -9.13
C ALA A 179 9.87 7.35 -8.79
N GLU A 180 9.24 8.00 -9.79
CA GLU A 180 8.32 9.12 -9.58
C GLU A 180 7.16 8.71 -8.67
N ARG A 181 6.57 7.54 -8.92
CA ARG A 181 5.51 6.99 -8.05
C ARG A 181 5.99 6.75 -6.62
N ALA A 182 7.16 6.13 -6.45
CA ALA A 182 7.71 5.87 -5.12
C ALA A 182 7.97 7.17 -4.34
N GLY A 183 8.43 8.22 -5.04
CA GLY A 183 8.59 9.56 -4.48
C GLY A 183 7.26 10.16 -4.01
N GLU A 184 6.21 10.05 -4.83
CA GLU A 184 4.89 10.57 -4.46
C GLU A 184 4.25 9.76 -3.31
N GLN A 185 4.39 8.44 -3.33
CA GLN A 185 3.99 7.57 -2.23
C GLN A 185 4.66 7.99 -0.91
N THR A 186 5.98 8.24 -0.94
CA THR A 186 6.74 8.68 0.23
C THR A 186 6.18 9.98 0.81
N LYS A 187 5.91 10.99 -0.04
CA LYS A 187 5.34 12.27 0.42
C LYS A 187 3.97 12.09 1.07
N ARG A 188 3.10 11.28 0.45
CA ARG A 188 1.75 11.00 0.96
C ARG A 188 1.79 10.36 2.36
N TYR A 189 2.64 9.36 2.58
CA TYR A 189 2.78 8.75 3.92
C TYR A 189 3.47 9.67 4.94
N GLN A 190 4.42 10.50 4.52
CA GLN A 190 5.01 11.51 5.40
C GLN A 190 3.96 12.52 5.90
N ALA A 191 2.99 12.89 5.06
CA ALA A 191 1.88 13.75 5.46
C ALA A 191 1.01 13.08 6.54
N VAL A 192 0.62 11.82 6.35
CA VAL A 192 -0.15 11.04 7.34
C VAL A 192 0.61 10.93 8.66
N ALA A 193 1.94 10.69 8.62
CA ALA A 193 2.76 10.65 9.82
C ALA A 193 2.76 11.98 10.58
N LYS A 194 2.83 13.11 9.87
CA LYS A 194 2.72 14.44 10.49
C LYS A 194 1.34 14.68 11.09
N GLU A 195 0.27 14.27 10.41
CA GLU A 195 -1.10 14.35 10.95
C GLU A 195 -1.24 13.55 12.25
N ALA A 196 -0.63 12.36 12.32
CA ALA A 196 -0.63 11.52 13.52
C ALA A 196 0.08 12.19 14.72
N GLN A 197 1.19 12.88 14.45
CA GLN A 197 2.00 13.52 15.50
C GLN A 197 1.32 14.72 16.16
N VAL A 198 0.37 15.37 15.48
CA VAL A 198 -0.35 16.53 16.00
C VAL A 198 -1.68 16.17 16.69
N ILE A 199 -2.01 14.88 16.81
CA ILE A 199 -3.21 14.45 17.54
C ILE A 199 -3.06 14.82 19.02
N ALA A 200 -4.00 15.62 19.52
CA ALA A 200 -4.08 16.00 20.93
C ALA A 200 -5.34 15.41 21.57
N PRO A 201 -5.22 14.41 22.46
CA PRO A 201 -6.37 13.76 23.10
C PRO A 201 -7.30 14.73 23.86
N LEU A 202 -6.73 15.77 24.46
CA LEU A 202 -7.50 16.80 25.17
C LEU A 202 -8.45 17.56 24.24
N ASN A 203 -8.06 17.79 22.99
CA ASN A 203 -8.93 18.47 22.02
C ASN A 203 -10.12 17.57 21.64
N ASP A 204 -9.87 16.27 21.45
CA ASP A 204 -10.92 15.30 21.15
C ASP A 204 -11.93 15.20 22.32
N LEU A 205 -11.44 15.18 23.57
CA LEU A 205 -12.29 15.19 24.77
C LEU A 205 -13.10 16.47 24.90
N GLN A 206 -12.54 17.64 24.56
CA GLN A 206 -13.28 18.90 24.54
C GLN A 206 -14.40 18.90 23.50
N ILE A 207 -14.16 18.35 22.31
CA ILE A 207 -15.18 18.21 21.26
C ILE A 207 -16.30 17.29 21.74
N LEU A 208 -15.96 16.14 22.32
CA LEU A 208 -16.93 15.20 22.88
C LEU A 208 -17.75 15.84 24.03
N ALA A 209 -17.10 16.55 24.95
CA ALA A 209 -17.80 17.24 26.03
C ALA A 209 -18.80 18.27 25.49
N ARG A 210 -18.43 19.04 24.46
CA ARG A 210 -19.34 19.99 23.81
C ARG A 210 -20.51 19.31 23.12
N SER A 211 -20.30 18.16 22.45
CA SER A 211 -21.40 17.43 21.81
C SER A 211 -22.41 16.86 22.82
N LEU A 212 -21.92 16.41 23.98
CA LEU A 212 -22.79 15.92 25.07
C LEU A 212 -23.53 17.05 25.79
N LEU A 213 -22.90 18.23 25.91
CA LEU A 213 -23.51 19.41 26.50
C LEU A 213 -24.58 20.05 25.62
N ALA A 214 -24.51 19.91 24.29
CA ALA A 214 -25.56 20.40 23.38
C ALA A 214 -26.94 19.78 23.67
N THR A 215 -26.98 18.59 24.28
CA THR A 215 -28.18 17.90 24.75
C THR A 215 -28.60 18.23 26.19
N ALA A 216 -27.81 18.99 26.95
CA ALA A 216 -28.07 19.30 28.35
C ALA A 216 -28.21 20.83 28.56
N THR A 217 -29.36 21.28 29.08
CA THR A 217 -29.54 22.69 29.44
C THR A 217 -28.46 23.14 30.43
N PRO A 218 -27.73 24.24 30.17
CA PRO A 218 -26.57 24.64 30.96
C PRO A 218 -27.00 25.31 32.28
N SER A 219 -27.39 24.51 33.28
CA SER A 219 -27.45 25.02 34.65
C SER A 219 -26.17 24.67 35.39
N LYS A 220 -25.33 25.69 35.67
CA LYS A 220 -24.09 25.53 36.45
C LYS A 220 -24.32 25.20 37.93
N LYS A 221 -25.57 25.30 38.42
CA LYS A 221 -25.94 24.91 39.77
C LYS A 221 -27.15 23.97 39.72
N PRO A 222 -27.12 22.83 40.42
CA PRO A 222 -28.32 22.01 40.54
C PRO A 222 -29.44 22.83 41.17
N SER A 223 -30.66 22.69 40.67
CA SER A 223 -31.85 23.29 41.28
C SER A 223 -31.99 22.77 42.70
N ARG A 224 -31.85 23.64 43.70
CA ARG A 224 -32.07 23.26 45.10
C ARG A 224 -33.57 23.12 45.32
N ARG A 225 -33.97 22.07 46.05
CA ARG A 225 -35.33 21.95 46.56
C ARG A 225 -35.50 22.96 47.68
N LEU A 226 -36.60 23.70 47.66
CA LEU A 226 -36.95 24.66 48.72
C LEU A 226 -37.97 24.01 49.64
N PHE A 227 -37.96 24.38 50.92
CA PHE A 227 -39.04 24.05 51.84
C PHE A 227 -40.37 24.59 51.29
N VAL A 228 -41.39 23.73 51.22
CA VAL A 228 -42.75 24.08 50.78
C VAL A 228 -43.70 23.78 51.94
N ALA A 229 -44.25 24.83 52.54
CA ALA A 229 -45.25 24.68 53.60
C ALA A 229 -46.52 24.01 53.04
N PRO A 230 -47.18 23.12 53.82
CA PRO A 230 -48.43 22.51 53.39
C PRO A 230 -49.52 23.57 53.19
N GLY A 231 -50.27 23.45 52.09
CA GLY A 231 -51.44 24.30 51.84
C GLY A 231 -52.62 23.92 52.74
N PRO A 232 -53.49 24.88 53.13
CA PRO A 232 -54.66 24.57 53.94
C PRO A 232 -55.64 23.64 53.19
N PRO A 233 -56.26 22.65 53.86
CA PRO A 233 -57.31 21.85 53.24
C PRO A 233 -58.53 22.72 52.89
N GLU A 234 -59.16 22.47 51.73
CA GLU A 234 -60.23 23.33 51.16
C GLU A 234 -61.47 23.53 52.07
N GLN A 235 -61.63 22.75 53.13
CA GLN A 235 -62.83 22.71 53.98
C GLN A 235 -62.64 23.24 55.42
N VAL A 236 -61.45 23.78 55.77
CA VAL A 236 -61.17 24.25 57.14
C VAL A 236 -61.42 25.77 57.25
N PRO A 237 -62.22 26.26 58.22
CA PRO A 237 -62.46 27.69 58.42
C PRO A 237 -61.16 28.48 58.65
N MET A 238 -61.05 29.67 58.05
CA MET A 238 -59.86 30.54 58.09
C MET A 238 -59.40 30.87 59.52
N GLU A 239 -60.35 30.95 60.46
CA GLU A 239 -60.11 31.19 61.89
C GLU A 239 -59.33 30.05 62.54
N ARG A 240 -59.61 28.78 62.21
CA ARG A 240 -58.84 27.62 62.70
C ARG A 240 -57.47 27.53 62.05
N ILE A 241 -57.35 27.92 60.79
CA ILE A 241 -56.06 27.97 60.08
C ILE A 241 -55.14 29.00 60.73
N SER A 242 -55.68 30.16 61.13
CA SER A 242 -54.92 31.23 61.80
C SER A 242 -54.42 30.89 63.21
N GLN A 243 -54.97 29.84 63.83
CA GLN A 243 -54.59 29.37 65.17
C GLN A 243 -53.41 28.39 65.16
N ILE A 244 -53.01 27.87 63.99
CA ILE A 244 -51.89 26.92 63.85
C ILE A 244 -50.61 27.69 63.48
N PRO A 245 -49.52 27.57 64.24
CA PRO A 245 -48.25 28.21 63.90
C PRO A 245 -47.70 27.73 62.55
N SER A 246 -47.30 28.67 61.70
CA SER A 246 -46.62 28.36 60.44
C SER A 246 -45.19 27.88 60.71
N LEU A 247 -44.89 26.64 60.33
CA LEU A 247 -43.53 26.10 60.42
C LEU A 247 -42.65 26.60 59.27
N ARG A 248 -41.35 26.71 59.54
CA ARG A 248 -40.30 27.10 58.57
C ARG A 248 -39.31 25.94 58.40
N ASP A 249 -38.29 26.15 57.58
CA ASP A 249 -37.17 25.23 57.36
C ASP A 249 -36.24 25.14 58.59
N GLU A 250 -36.80 24.78 59.74
CA GLU A 250 -36.16 24.79 61.06
C GLU A 250 -36.70 23.64 61.92
N ILE A 251 -35.86 23.12 62.81
CA ILE A 251 -36.24 22.07 63.77
C ILE A 251 -37.06 22.70 64.90
N VAL A 252 -38.28 22.18 65.13
CA VAL A 252 -39.20 22.68 66.17
C VAL A 252 -39.03 21.85 67.46
N PRO A 253 -38.81 22.47 68.63
CA PRO A 253 -38.70 21.75 69.90
C PRO A 253 -40.03 21.09 70.30
N THR A 254 -40.04 19.76 70.46
CA THR A 254 -41.23 18.96 70.82
C THR A 254 -41.29 18.58 72.31
N GLY A 255 -40.31 19.02 73.12
CA GLY A 255 -40.16 18.62 74.52
C GLY A 255 -39.49 17.25 74.74
N THR A 256 -39.28 16.48 73.67
CA THR A 256 -38.45 15.27 73.65
C THR A 256 -37.02 15.61 73.27
N SER A 257 -36.04 14.99 73.93
CA SER A 257 -34.62 15.20 73.62
C SER A 257 -34.27 14.71 72.21
N THR A 258 -33.63 15.56 71.41
CA THR A 258 -33.06 15.21 70.09
C THR A 258 -31.67 14.57 70.20
N LEU A 259 -31.11 14.48 71.42
CA LEU A 259 -29.78 13.93 71.66
C LEU A 259 -29.58 12.50 71.10
N PRO A 260 -30.52 11.55 71.26
CA PRO A 260 -30.35 10.21 70.71
C PRO A 260 -30.22 10.20 69.18
N LEU A 261 -31.05 10.99 68.48
CA LEU A 261 -30.98 11.12 67.03
C LEU A 261 -29.65 11.76 66.57
N MET A 262 -29.18 12.78 67.29
CA MET A 262 -27.87 13.38 67.01
C MET A 262 -26.71 12.42 67.29
N GLU A 263 -26.80 11.58 68.31
CA GLU A 263 -25.80 10.54 68.60
C GLU A 263 -25.78 9.45 67.52
N ASP A 264 -26.94 9.04 67.02
CA ASP A 264 -27.03 8.07 65.92
C ASP A 264 -26.44 8.64 64.62
N LEU A 265 -26.76 9.89 64.27
CA LEU A 265 -26.15 10.58 63.12
C LEU A 265 -24.64 10.73 63.27
N ARG A 266 -24.12 11.00 64.47
CA ARG A 266 -22.67 11.04 64.73
C ARG A 266 -22.01 9.67 64.53
N ARG A 267 -22.64 8.60 65.01
CA ARG A 267 -22.13 7.23 64.78
C ARG A 267 -22.13 6.87 63.30
N GLU A 268 -23.20 7.22 62.58
CA GLU A 268 -23.30 7.02 61.13
C GLU A 268 -22.24 7.82 60.37
N GLN A 269 -22.03 9.08 60.75
CA GLN A 269 -20.97 9.93 60.22
C GLN A 269 -19.58 9.30 60.39
N ASP A 270 -19.25 8.84 61.60
CA ASP A 270 -17.96 8.20 61.88
C ASP A 270 -17.79 6.89 61.10
N SER A 271 -18.86 6.10 60.97
CA SER A 271 -18.87 4.86 60.19
C SER A 271 -18.61 5.12 58.71
N LEU A 272 -19.34 6.07 58.11
CA LEU A 272 -19.18 6.46 56.70
C LEU A 272 -17.79 7.05 56.43
N ALA A 273 -17.24 7.84 57.36
CA ALA A 273 -15.88 8.37 57.21
C ALA A 273 -14.81 7.26 57.19
N GLN A 274 -14.96 6.24 58.04
CA GLN A 274 -14.08 5.07 58.02
C GLN A 274 -14.24 4.26 56.73
N GLU A 275 -15.46 4.07 56.25
CA GLU A 275 -15.75 3.36 55.00
C GLU A 275 -15.14 4.07 53.80
N ILE A 276 -15.31 5.39 53.68
CA ILE A 276 -14.69 6.22 52.63
C ILE A 276 -13.17 6.05 52.63
N THR A 277 -12.53 6.09 53.80
CA THR A 277 -11.07 5.90 53.91
C THR A 277 -10.65 4.51 53.40
N ARG A 278 -11.37 3.45 53.80
CA ARG A 278 -11.11 2.08 53.32
C ARG A 278 -11.31 1.95 51.81
N LEU A 279 -12.37 2.54 51.27
CA LEU A 279 -12.66 2.54 49.83
C LEU A 279 -11.59 3.29 49.03
N GLN A 280 -11.08 4.42 49.55
CA GLN A 280 -9.97 5.17 48.96
C GLN A 280 -8.69 4.35 48.91
N ASP A 281 -8.29 3.71 50.02
CA ASP A 281 -7.09 2.88 50.09
C ASP A 281 -7.15 1.66 49.13
N ALA A 282 -8.33 1.03 49.05
CA ALA A 282 -8.60 -0.07 48.14
C ALA A 282 -8.52 0.39 46.68
N LEU A 283 -9.14 1.52 46.35
CA LEU A 283 -9.11 2.12 45.02
C LEU A 283 -7.68 2.47 44.58
N ASP A 284 -6.89 3.10 45.46
CA ASP A 284 -5.49 3.43 45.19
C ASP A 284 -4.64 2.19 44.93
N THR A 285 -4.92 1.10 45.66
CA THR A 285 -4.24 -0.18 45.46
C THR A 285 -4.58 -0.78 44.08
N LEU A 286 -5.86 -0.78 43.70
CA LEU A 286 -6.29 -1.25 42.39
C LEU A 286 -5.69 -0.41 41.25
N ILE A 287 -5.64 0.92 41.39
CA ILE A 287 -5.02 1.82 40.40
C ILE A 287 -3.52 1.52 40.24
N ARG A 288 -2.79 1.32 41.36
CA ARG A 288 -1.37 0.93 41.30
C ARG A 288 -1.18 -0.42 40.60
N MET A 289 -2.02 -1.41 40.91
CA MET A 289 -1.98 -2.73 40.28
C MET A 289 -2.28 -2.67 38.78
N GLN A 290 -3.26 -1.86 38.38
CA GLN A 290 -3.62 -1.65 36.98
C GLN A 290 -2.46 -1.00 36.23
N ARG A 291 -1.85 0.04 36.78
CA ARG A 291 -0.69 0.72 36.18
C ARG A 291 0.47 -0.24 35.94
N LYS A 292 0.84 -1.04 36.96
CA LYS A 292 1.89 -2.05 36.84
C LYS A 292 1.55 -3.11 35.78
N SER A 293 0.28 -3.51 35.70
CA SER A 293 -0.18 -4.47 34.70
C SER A 293 -0.12 -3.90 33.28
N ALA A 294 -0.46 -2.62 33.10
CA ALA A 294 -0.35 -1.90 31.83
C ALA A 294 1.12 -1.73 31.39
N GLU A 295 2.00 -1.34 32.31
CA GLU A 295 3.46 -1.27 32.07
C GLU A 295 4.05 -2.64 31.70
N SER A 296 3.43 -3.73 32.15
CA SER A 296 3.80 -5.12 31.82
C SER A 296 3.09 -5.69 30.59
N ASN A 297 2.32 -4.88 29.84
CA ASN A 297 1.53 -5.30 28.67
C ASN A 297 0.46 -6.38 28.93
N LEU A 298 -0.04 -6.52 30.16
CA LEU A 298 -1.07 -7.51 30.53
C LEU A 298 -2.49 -6.94 30.36
N TYR A 299 -2.91 -6.68 29.11
CA TYR A 299 -4.14 -5.92 28.82
C TYR A 299 -5.44 -6.61 29.25
N THR A 300 -5.52 -7.94 29.24
CA THR A 300 -6.69 -8.67 29.78
C THR A 300 -6.88 -8.37 31.28
N LYS A 301 -5.80 -8.41 32.05
CA LYS A 301 -5.80 -8.08 33.47
C LYS A 301 -6.09 -6.59 33.73
N VAL A 302 -5.62 -5.71 32.85
CA VAL A 302 -5.95 -4.27 32.92
C VAL A 302 -7.45 -4.04 32.73
N ALA A 303 -8.10 -4.80 31.83
CA ALA A 303 -9.54 -4.72 31.60
C ALA A 303 -10.35 -5.23 32.79
N GLU A 304 -9.98 -6.38 33.36
CA GLU A 304 -10.59 -6.90 34.60
C GLU A 304 -10.47 -5.89 35.75
N LEU A 305 -9.26 -5.38 36.02
CA LEU A 305 -9.04 -4.38 37.06
C LEU A 305 -9.77 -3.05 36.78
N GLN A 306 -10.03 -2.71 35.51
CA GLN A 306 -10.77 -1.49 35.16
C GLN A 306 -12.24 -1.58 35.60
N GLU A 307 -12.85 -2.77 35.55
CA GLU A 307 -14.21 -2.99 36.04
C GLU A 307 -14.26 -2.81 37.56
N ASP A 308 -13.35 -3.47 38.29
CA ASP A 308 -13.22 -3.35 39.74
C ASP A 308 -12.98 -1.90 40.19
N ILE A 309 -12.09 -1.17 39.51
CA ILE A 309 -11.83 0.25 39.76
C ILE A 309 -13.09 1.09 39.55
N SER A 310 -13.87 0.79 38.50
CA SER A 310 -15.09 1.53 38.19
C SER A 310 -16.16 1.30 39.25
N MET A 311 -16.31 0.06 39.73
CA MET A 311 -17.18 -0.29 40.84
C MET A 311 -16.76 0.41 42.14
N LYS A 312 -15.47 0.38 42.48
CA LYS A 312 -14.94 1.07 43.68
C LYS A 312 -15.10 2.58 43.63
N ARG A 313 -14.97 3.20 42.45
CA ARG A 313 -15.28 4.64 42.28
C ARG A 313 -16.76 4.93 42.50
N PHE A 314 -17.65 4.04 42.05
CA PHE A 314 -19.08 4.18 42.27
C PHE A 314 -19.44 4.06 43.75
N GLU A 315 -19.02 2.99 44.42
CA GLU A 315 -19.23 2.79 45.87
C GLU A 315 -18.69 3.96 46.70
N LEU A 316 -17.49 4.45 46.38
CA LEU A 316 -16.89 5.62 47.03
C LEU A 316 -17.75 6.88 46.82
N GLY A 317 -18.26 7.10 45.61
CA GLY A 317 -19.15 8.21 45.30
C GLY A 317 -20.47 8.12 46.08
N GLU A 318 -21.04 6.92 46.20
CA GLU A 318 -22.26 6.67 46.96
C GLU A 318 -22.05 6.96 48.46
N ALA A 319 -20.98 6.45 49.06
CA ALA A 319 -20.65 6.73 50.46
C ALA A 319 -20.42 8.23 50.73
N GLN A 320 -19.80 8.95 49.79
CA GLN A 320 -19.64 10.41 49.87
C GLN A 320 -20.98 11.15 49.80
N LEU A 321 -21.93 10.68 48.99
CA LEU A 321 -23.28 11.24 48.93
C LEU A 321 -24.04 11.04 50.25
N TYR A 322 -23.98 9.84 50.83
CA TYR A 322 -24.61 9.58 52.14
C TYR A 322 -23.96 10.39 53.26
N LEU A 323 -22.62 10.49 53.29
CA LEU A 323 -21.94 11.32 54.29
C LEU A 323 -22.36 12.79 54.17
N ALA A 324 -22.49 13.32 52.96
CA ALA A 324 -22.96 14.69 52.75
C ALA A 324 -24.41 14.90 53.24
N ALA A 325 -25.26 13.87 53.18
CA ALA A 325 -26.61 13.92 53.72
C ALA A 325 -26.64 13.91 55.25
N VAL A 326 -25.79 13.10 55.90
CA VAL A 326 -25.67 13.03 57.37
C VAL A 326 -25.07 14.32 57.97
N GLN A 327 -24.20 15.00 57.21
CA GLN A 327 -23.56 16.25 57.64
C GLN A 327 -24.43 17.52 57.48
N ALA A 328 -25.49 17.46 56.67
CA ALA A 328 -26.32 18.61 56.31
C ALA A 328 -27.22 19.07 57.47
#